data_AF-A0A7X7QMW3-F1
#
_entry.id   AF-A0A7X7QMW3-F1
#
_cell.length_a   1.000
_cell.length_b   1.000
_cell.length_c   1.000
_cell.angle_alpha   90.00
_cell.angle_beta   90.00
_cell.angle_gamma   90.00
#
_symmetry.space_group_name_H-M   'P 1'
#
loop_
_entity.id
_entity.type
_entity.pdbx_description
1 polymer ?
#
loop_
_entity_poly.entity_id
_entity_poly.type
_entity_poly.pdbx_seq_one_letter_code
_entity_poly.pdbx_strand_id
1 'polypeptide(L)'
;MTIRCSHLAAMALALAASPAAGAPSPLGNQPLQRRTATLKALPADFGAFLAADLRKEHSRLVTAAMRRNASMNAGRYDWAKRRVSELQTRLAPWLKATDKALWDLLPSQEMPRDFFVHRTGAGCPACAAPVVYNAWKVDIWKSPWTVSCPSCRTVFPSNDFASYYRSSLDAMGRFRPGAGDPRFLEPRAGAEARWADDGTGVHQGDQRWFFAARCAFVIWQEALRATAELAELYTLTDDPAAAHAAGVLLARTADLYPEMDYTPHARDWDMEASTGGSGLGRIQGCIWECFTVTDLATAYDHVFDALLEDTALAAFVAAQPGTPDRGAVSTPRDVAAMIQRRLIMEGIRGVLDGRVRGNPGMHQTAMAAAA
;
A
#
# COMPACT_ATOMS: atom_id res chain seq x y z
N MET A 1 -2.53 -25.92 -3.24
CA MET A 1 -2.34 -24.47 -3.45
C MET A 1 -3.27 -23.77 -2.48
N THR A 2 -2.80 -23.65 -1.24
CA THR A 2 -3.63 -23.42 -0.05
C THR A 2 -3.23 -22.07 0.51
N ILE A 3 -3.88 -21.02 0.00
CA ILE A 3 -3.78 -19.68 0.59
C ILE A 3 -4.37 -19.81 2.00
N ARG A 4 -3.60 -19.43 3.02
CA ARG A 4 -4.09 -19.33 4.41
C ARG A 4 -5.20 -18.27 4.47
N CYS A 5 -6.42 -18.72 4.19
CA CYS A 5 -7.70 -18.04 4.31
C CYS A 5 -8.33 -18.26 5.69
N SER A 6 -7.56 -18.40 6.77
CA SER A 6 -8.10 -18.84 8.07
C SER A 6 -8.53 -17.73 9.03
N HIS A 7 -8.59 -16.45 8.63
CA HIS A 7 -9.17 -15.39 9.47
C HIS A 7 -10.20 -14.46 8.79
N LEU A 8 -10.63 -14.73 7.56
CA LEU A 8 -11.65 -13.91 6.87
C LEU A 8 -13.01 -14.60 6.67
N ALA A 9 -13.20 -15.82 7.19
CA ALA A 9 -14.41 -16.62 6.95
C ALA A 9 -15.50 -16.53 8.05
N ALA A 10 -15.36 -15.66 9.05
CA ALA A 10 -16.32 -15.58 10.16
C ALA A 10 -16.82 -14.14 10.38
N MET A 11 -17.57 -13.58 9.42
CA MET A 11 -18.44 -12.41 9.66
C MET A 11 -19.52 -12.22 8.56
N ALA A 12 -20.04 -13.32 8.01
CA ALA A 12 -21.05 -13.31 6.94
C ALA A 12 -22.49 -13.46 7.46
N LEU A 13 -22.89 -12.66 8.45
CA LEU A 13 -24.30 -12.59 8.87
C LEU A 13 -24.60 -11.30 9.66
N ALA A 14 -24.73 -10.18 8.95
CA ALA A 14 -25.58 -9.05 9.32
C ALA A 14 -25.42 -7.94 8.29
N LEU A 15 -26.44 -7.73 7.46
CA LEU A 15 -26.92 -6.44 6.90
C LEU A 15 -27.71 -6.71 5.61
N ALA A 16 -28.88 -7.32 5.78
CA ALA A 16 -30.00 -7.11 4.88
C ALA A 16 -30.95 -6.12 5.57
N ALA A 17 -30.83 -4.83 5.21
CA ALA A 17 -31.89 -3.83 5.34
C ALA A 17 -31.38 -2.49 4.76
N SER A 18 -31.64 -2.26 3.47
CA SER A 18 -31.62 -0.91 2.90
C SER A 18 -32.78 -0.08 3.47
N PRO A 19 -32.64 1.26 3.48
CA PRO A 19 -33.70 2.08 2.95
C PRO A 19 -33.23 3.04 1.84
N ALA A 20 -34.12 3.13 0.86
CA ALA A 20 -34.32 4.06 -0.25
C ALA A 20 -33.41 5.31 -0.42
N ALA A 21 -32.93 5.41 -1.67
CA ALA A 21 -32.80 6.57 -2.58
C ALA A 21 -32.86 8.01 -2.01
N GLY A 22 -31.79 8.77 -2.28
CA GLY A 22 -31.75 10.24 -2.25
C GLY A 22 -31.00 10.75 -3.49
N ALA A 23 -31.52 11.84 -4.08
CA ALA A 23 -31.24 12.43 -5.40
C ALA A 23 -29.76 12.80 -5.74
N PRO A 24 -29.40 12.96 -7.03
CA PRO A 24 -28.02 13.15 -7.49
C PRO A 24 -27.44 14.52 -7.13
N SER A 25 -26.18 14.53 -6.68
CA SER A 25 -25.41 15.76 -6.40
C SER A 25 -24.55 16.14 -7.61
N PRO A 26 -24.54 17.41 -8.07
CA PRO A 26 -23.79 17.83 -9.24
C PRO A 26 -22.40 18.31 -8.82
N LEU A 27 -21.40 17.42 -8.82
CA LEU A 27 -20.00 17.82 -8.60
C LEU A 27 -19.10 17.10 -9.60
N GLY A 28 -19.03 17.66 -10.81
CA GLY A 28 -17.95 17.42 -11.74
C GLY A 28 -16.69 18.20 -11.34
N ASN A 29 -15.54 17.54 -11.44
CA ASN A 29 -14.19 18.11 -11.52
C ASN A 29 -13.84 19.23 -10.53
N GLN A 30 -13.80 18.92 -9.22
CA GLN A 30 -13.06 19.75 -8.26
C GLN A 30 -11.81 19.03 -7.75
N PRO A 31 -10.66 19.73 -7.66
CA PRO A 31 -9.47 19.18 -7.04
C PRO A 31 -9.74 18.86 -5.56
N LEU A 32 -9.23 17.72 -5.08
CA LEU A 32 -9.35 17.25 -3.70
C LEU A 32 -8.83 18.35 -2.74
N GLN A 33 -9.73 19.13 -2.15
CA GLN A 33 -9.35 20.18 -1.19
C GLN A 33 -8.96 19.53 0.14
N ARG A 34 -7.70 19.71 0.55
CA ARG A 34 -7.23 19.36 1.90
C ARG A 34 -8.03 20.13 2.94
N ARG A 35 -8.92 19.45 3.66
CA ARG A 35 -9.46 19.97 4.93
C ARG A 35 -8.65 19.39 6.07
N THR A 36 -7.79 20.22 6.66
CA THR A 36 -7.12 19.91 7.93
C THR A 36 -8.17 19.67 9.00
N ALA A 37 -8.36 18.41 9.41
CA ALA A 37 -9.06 18.11 10.64
C ALA A 37 -8.28 18.74 11.80
N THR A 38 -8.94 19.56 12.62
CA THR A 38 -8.35 20.18 13.80
C THR A 38 -7.99 19.07 14.80
N LEU A 39 -6.71 18.72 14.86
CA LEU A 39 -6.16 17.83 15.88
C LEU A 39 -6.49 18.42 17.27
N LYS A 40 -7.09 17.63 18.15
CA LYS A 40 -6.99 17.91 19.59
C LYS A 40 -5.51 17.92 19.92
N ALA A 41 -5.02 19.01 20.52
CA ALA A 41 -3.63 19.14 20.91
C ALA A 41 -3.23 17.94 21.78
N LEU A 42 -2.24 17.19 21.32
CA LEU A 42 -1.60 16.16 22.13
C LEU A 42 -0.93 16.82 23.35
N PRO A 43 -0.86 16.14 24.51
CA PRO A 43 -0.16 16.66 25.68
C PRO A 43 1.28 17.09 25.33
N ALA A 44 1.77 18.19 25.91
CA ALA A 44 3.09 18.75 25.61
C ALA A 44 4.24 17.73 25.77
N ASP A 45 4.13 16.83 26.75
CA ASP A 45 5.11 15.76 27.01
C ASP A 45 5.15 14.71 25.88
N PHE A 46 4.05 14.53 25.17
CA PHE A 46 3.99 13.65 24.00
C PHE A 46 4.65 14.29 22.77
N GLY A 47 4.59 15.63 22.65
CA GLY A 47 5.33 16.38 21.64
C GLY A 47 6.85 16.18 21.78
N ALA A 48 7.36 16.13 23.02
CA ALA A 48 8.76 15.82 23.30
C ALA A 48 9.13 14.36 23.00
N PHE A 49 8.23 13.40 23.26
CA PHE A 49 8.42 11.99 22.89
C PHE A 49 8.50 11.81 21.36
N LEU A 50 7.66 12.52 20.60
CA LEU A 50 7.67 12.53 19.13
C LEU A 50 8.88 13.29 18.54
N ALA A 51 9.50 14.18 19.31
CA ALA A 51 10.66 14.98 18.93
C ALA A 51 11.99 14.39 19.44
N ALA A 52 11.95 13.30 20.21
CA ALA A 52 13.15 12.66 20.75
C ALA A 52 13.98 12.01 19.65
N ASP A 53 15.29 12.24 19.70
CA ASP A 53 16.28 11.60 18.85
C ASP A 53 16.14 10.07 18.84
N LEU A 54 16.40 9.49 17.67
CA LEU A 54 16.14 8.08 17.36
C LEU A 54 16.99 7.15 18.22
N ARG A 55 16.35 6.45 19.15
CA ARG A 55 17.01 5.57 20.13
C ARG A 55 17.16 4.12 19.70
N LYS A 56 16.64 3.73 18.54
CA LYS A 56 16.75 2.32 18.11
C LYS A 56 18.20 2.02 17.76
N GLU A 57 18.81 1.09 18.47
CA GLU A 57 20.22 0.70 18.26
C GLU A 57 20.36 -0.67 17.58
N HIS A 58 19.33 -1.51 17.69
CA HIS A 58 19.29 -2.84 17.09
C HIS A 58 17.84 -3.35 16.98
N SER A 59 17.64 -4.41 16.19
CA SER A 59 16.40 -5.21 16.13
C SER A 59 16.03 -5.76 17.52
N ARG A 60 14.76 -5.63 17.93
CA ARG A 60 14.26 -6.00 19.26
C ARG A 60 13.30 -7.19 19.22
N LEU A 61 12.43 -7.27 18.22
CA LEU A 61 11.48 -8.37 18.04
C LEU A 61 12.20 -9.63 17.55
N VAL A 62 13.10 -9.46 16.59
CA VAL A 62 13.97 -10.53 16.09
C VAL A 62 15.43 -10.11 16.24
N THR A 63 16.02 -10.54 17.35
CA THR A 63 17.43 -10.24 17.66
C THR A 63 18.39 -10.91 16.69
N ALA A 64 19.62 -10.37 16.57
CA ALA A 64 20.68 -11.00 15.78
C ALA A 64 20.96 -12.47 16.17
N ALA A 65 20.82 -12.81 17.46
CA ALA A 65 20.94 -14.20 17.92
C ALA A 65 19.79 -15.08 17.40
N MET A 66 18.56 -14.57 17.42
CA MET A 66 17.40 -15.28 16.85
C MET A 66 17.53 -15.49 15.34
N ARG A 67 17.99 -14.47 14.59
CA ARG A 67 18.25 -14.58 13.14
C ARG A 67 19.31 -15.63 12.82
N ARG A 68 20.45 -15.61 13.52
CA ARG A 68 21.49 -16.65 13.35
C ARG A 68 20.93 -18.05 13.60
N ASN A 69 20.14 -18.22 14.67
CA ASN A 69 19.48 -19.50 14.96
C ASN A 69 18.48 -19.91 13.88
N ALA A 70 17.70 -18.96 13.37
CA ALA A 70 16.74 -19.19 12.30
C ALA A 70 17.43 -19.63 11.00
N SER A 71 18.52 -18.98 10.60
CA SER A 71 19.34 -19.35 9.44
C SER A 71 19.96 -20.74 9.58
N MET A 72 20.54 -21.07 10.75
CA MET A 72 21.02 -22.44 11.02
C MET A 72 19.89 -23.48 10.93
N ASN A 73 18.71 -23.15 11.46
CA ASN A 73 17.54 -24.03 11.41
C ASN A 73 17.02 -24.21 9.97
N ALA A 74 17.09 -23.18 9.14
CA ALA A 74 16.76 -23.25 7.72
C ALA A 74 17.70 -24.20 6.96
N GLY A 75 18.96 -24.34 7.37
CA GLY A 75 19.87 -25.37 6.83
C GLY A 75 19.59 -26.80 7.34
N ARG A 76 18.94 -26.93 8.51
CA ARG A 76 18.78 -28.20 9.23
C ARG A 76 17.44 -28.89 9.01
N TYR A 77 16.33 -28.16 9.07
CA TYR A 77 14.99 -28.73 9.11
C TYR A 77 14.25 -28.58 7.78
N ASP A 78 13.65 -29.67 7.29
CA ASP A 78 12.98 -29.68 5.98
C ASP A 78 11.81 -28.69 5.89
N TRP A 79 11.07 -28.48 6.98
CA TRP A 79 9.98 -27.51 6.99
C TRP A 79 10.50 -26.07 6.83
N ALA A 80 11.67 -25.76 7.41
CA ALA A 80 12.29 -24.45 7.31
C ALA A 80 12.87 -24.23 5.91
N LYS A 81 13.53 -25.26 5.33
CA LYS A 81 13.96 -25.26 3.92
C LYS A 81 12.81 -24.97 2.97
N ARG A 82 11.67 -25.66 3.15
CA ARG A 82 10.47 -25.43 2.33
C ARG A 82 9.98 -24.00 2.45
N ARG A 83 9.93 -23.43 3.67
CA ARG A 83 9.51 -22.03 3.86
C ARG A 83 10.43 -21.05 3.13
N VAL A 84 11.75 -21.24 3.22
CA VAL A 84 12.72 -20.42 2.48
C VAL A 84 12.52 -20.55 0.97
N SER A 85 12.40 -21.78 0.44
CA SER A 85 12.18 -21.97 -1.01
C SER A 85 10.85 -21.36 -1.49
N GLU A 86 9.78 -21.44 -0.69
CA GLU A 86 8.51 -20.79 -1.00
C GLU A 86 8.64 -19.27 -1.06
N LEU A 87 9.34 -18.67 -0.10
CA LEU A 87 9.62 -17.23 -0.07
C LEU A 87 10.47 -16.81 -1.27
N GLN A 88 11.59 -17.49 -1.53
CA GLN A 88 12.47 -17.21 -2.67
C GLN A 88 11.70 -17.28 -4.01
N THR A 89 10.83 -18.27 -4.17
CA THR A 89 10.00 -18.40 -5.39
C THR A 89 9.02 -17.23 -5.54
N ARG A 90 8.34 -16.86 -4.45
CA ARG A 90 7.33 -15.79 -4.46
C ARG A 90 7.95 -14.41 -4.60
N LEU A 91 9.11 -14.21 -3.99
CA LEU A 91 9.83 -12.94 -3.93
C LEU A 91 10.82 -12.76 -5.08
N ALA A 92 11.01 -13.75 -5.95
CA ALA A 92 11.90 -13.65 -7.10
C ALA A 92 11.66 -12.39 -7.97
N PRO A 93 10.41 -11.96 -8.28
CA PRO A 93 10.18 -10.71 -9.01
C PRO A 93 10.65 -9.47 -8.24
N TRP A 94 10.47 -9.46 -6.91
CA TRP A 94 10.84 -8.35 -6.04
C TRP A 94 12.35 -8.23 -5.88
N LEU A 95 13.04 -9.37 -5.70
CA LEU A 95 14.51 -9.43 -5.61
C LEU A 95 15.21 -9.14 -6.95
N LYS A 96 14.51 -9.36 -8.06
CA LYS A 96 15.01 -9.04 -9.42
C LYS A 96 14.76 -7.58 -9.82
N ALA A 97 13.74 -6.95 -9.24
CA ALA A 97 13.42 -5.56 -9.54
C ALA A 97 14.56 -4.64 -9.11
N THR A 98 14.81 -3.59 -9.89
CA THR A 98 15.75 -2.54 -9.46
C THR A 98 15.12 -1.68 -8.36
N ASP A 99 15.94 -1.02 -7.56
CA ASP A 99 15.47 -0.11 -6.51
C ASP A 99 14.51 0.94 -7.06
N LYS A 100 14.81 1.47 -8.26
CA LYS A 100 13.94 2.44 -8.94
C LYS A 100 12.59 1.83 -9.32
N ALA A 101 12.57 0.58 -9.79
CA ALA A 101 11.32 -0.10 -10.12
C ALA A 101 10.47 -0.36 -8.85
N LEU A 102 11.08 -0.73 -7.74
CA LEU A 102 10.40 -0.88 -6.45
C LEU A 102 9.88 0.47 -5.92
N TRP A 103 10.68 1.53 -6.03
CA TRP A 103 10.32 2.88 -5.60
C TRP A 103 9.16 3.48 -6.41
N ASP A 104 9.19 3.33 -7.74
CA ASP A 104 8.17 3.88 -8.65
C ASP A 104 6.87 3.09 -8.64
N LEU A 105 6.89 1.86 -8.12
CA LEU A 105 5.73 0.99 -8.06
C LEU A 105 4.61 1.59 -7.20
N LEU A 106 4.95 2.18 -6.04
CA LEU A 106 4.00 2.61 -5.03
C LEU A 106 3.28 3.92 -5.41
N PRO A 107 1.93 3.91 -5.56
CA PRO A 107 1.17 5.10 -5.90
C PRO A 107 1.00 6.09 -4.75
N SER A 108 1.14 7.38 -5.04
CA SER A 108 0.99 8.49 -4.08
C SER A 108 -0.48 8.82 -3.76
N GLN A 109 -0.69 9.74 -2.81
CA GLN A 109 -2.00 10.04 -2.24
C GLN A 109 -3.09 10.33 -3.28
N GLU A 110 -2.81 11.17 -4.28
CA GLU A 110 -3.79 11.60 -5.28
C GLU A 110 -4.17 10.50 -6.28
N MET A 111 -3.42 9.39 -6.36
CA MET A 111 -3.88 8.22 -7.09
C MET A 111 -4.95 7.51 -6.27
N PRO A 112 -6.20 7.43 -6.75
CA PRO A 112 -7.30 6.84 -6.02
C PRO A 112 -7.07 5.34 -5.75
N ARG A 113 -7.63 4.83 -4.64
CA ARG A 113 -7.44 3.43 -4.21
C ARG A 113 -8.77 2.87 -3.72
N ASP A 114 -9.31 1.89 -4.45
CA ASP A 114 -10.58 1.25 -4.06
C ASP A 114 -10.42 -0.26 -3.96
N PHE A 115 -11.02 -0.84 -2.93
CA PHE A 115 -11.11 -2.29 -2.87
C PHE A 115 -11.94 -2.78 -4.04
N PHE A 116 -13.03 -2.13 -4.42
CA PHE A 116 -13.90 -2.60 -5.50
C PHE A 116 -13.53 -2.01 -6.86
N VAL A 117 -13.88 -2.72 -7.94
CA VAL A 117 -13.96 -2.12 -9.29
C VAL A 117 -15.30 -1.39 -9.45
N HIS A 118 -16.35 -1.84 -8.77
CA HIS A 118 -17.66 -1.21 -8.76
C HIS A 118 -18.40 -1.59 -7.47
N ARG A 119 -18.81 -0.58 -6.69
CA ARG A 119 -19.29 -0.76 -5.30
C ARG A 119 -20.48 -1.71 -5.17
N THR A 120 -21.47 -1.59 -6.05
CA THR A 120 -22.71 -2.38 -5.96
C THR A 120 -22.61 -3.75 -6.61
N GLY A 121 -21.43 -4.15 -7.11
CA GLY A 121 -21.19 -5.50 -7.61
C GLY A 121 -21.94 -5.87 -8.89
N ALA A 122 -22.14 -4.91 -9.81
CA ALA A 122 -22.90 -5.03 -11.06
C ALA A 122 -22.38 -6.08 -12.09
N GLY A 123 -21.47 -6.97 -11.70
CA GLY A 123 -20.81 -7.93 -12.58
C GLY A 123 -19.76 -7.28 -13.48
N CYS A 124 -19.22 -8.04 -14.42
CA CYS A 124 -18.31 -7.52 -15.43
C CYS A 124 -19.09 -6.69 -16.46
N PRO A 125 -18.64 -5.47 -16.83
CA PRO A 125 -19.39 -4.66 -17.77
C PRO A 125 -19.39 -5.20 -19.21
N ALA A 126 -18.47 -6.12 -19.55
CA ALA A 126 -18.40 -6.73 -20.89
C ALA A 126 -19.26 -8.00 -21.04
N CYS A 127 -19.42 -8.80 -19.99
CA CYS A 127 -20.14 -10.09 -20.07
C CYS A 127 -21.26 -10.27 -19.06
N ALA A 128 -21.53 -9.26 -18.22
CA ALA A 128 -22.50 -9.27 -17.12
C ALA A 128 -22.29 -10.36 -16.06
N ALA A 129 -21.27 -11.22 -16.20
CA ALA A 129 -21.01 -12.28 -15.23
C ALA A 129 -20.68 -11.67 -13.85
N PRO A 130 -21.21 -12.24 -12.76
CA PRO A 130 -20.94 -11.74 -11.42
C PRO A 130 -19.45 -11.89 -11.08
N VAL A 131 -18.88 -10.86 -10.46
CA VAL A 131 -17.49 -10.91 -9.96
C VAL A 131 -17.53 -11.01 -8.44
N VAL A 132 -17.63 -12.24 -7.95
CA VAL A 132 -17.79 -12.56 -6.52
C VAL A 132 -16.62 -12.01 -5.71
N TYR A 133 -16.92 -11.30 -4.61
CA TYR A 133 -15.95 -10.76 -3.65
C TYR A 133 -14.77 -10.01 -4.32
N ASN A 134 -15.02 -9.44 -5.50
CA ASN A 134 -14.05 -8.68 -6.27
C ASN A 134 -12.84 -9.50 -6.80
N ALA A 135 -13.11 -10.71 -7.32
CA ALA A 135 -12.15 -11.64 -7.93
C ALA A 135 -11.48 -11.19 -9.26
N TRP A 136 -11.49 -9.88 -9.56
CA TRP A 136 -10.74 -9.31 -10.67
C TRP A 136 -9.26 -9.66 -10.58
N LYS A 137 -8.67 -10.07 -11.70
CA LYS A 137 -7.25 -10.45 -11.75
C LYS A 137 -6.39 -9.24 -12.07
N VAL A 138 -5.37 -9.02 -11.25
CA VAL A 138 -4.37 -7.96 -11.41
C VAL A 138 -3.00 -8.65 -11.30
N ASP A 139 -2.15 -8.44 -12.30
CA ASP A 139 -0.75 -8.88 -12.28
C ASP A 139 0.12 -7.63 -12.36
N ILE A 140 0.68 -7.22 -11.21
CA ILE A 140 1.42 -5.97 -11.09
C ILE A 140 2.76 -6.01 -11.84
N TRP A 141 3.25 -7.18 -12.22
CA TRP A 141 4.55 -7.36 -12.88
C TRP A 141 4.41 -7.53 -14.38
N LYS A 142 3.46 -8.35 -14.84
CA LYS A 142 3.29 -8.65 -16.27
C LYS A 142 2.39 -7.64 -16.98
N SER A 143 1.35 -7.17 -16.29
CA SER A 143 0.33 -6.30 -16.86
C SER A 143 -0.07 -5.22 -15.84
N PRO A 144 0.88 -4.36 -15.41
CA PRO A 144 0.60 -3.33 -14.43
C PRO A 144 -0.56 -2.45 -14.90
N TRP A 145 -1.31 -1.91 -13.95
CA TRP A 145 -2.40 -0.98 -14.23
C TRP A 145 -3.57 -1.55 -15.05
N THR A 146 -3.72 -2.88 -15.07
CA THR A 146 -4.87 -3.54 -15.68
C THR A 146 -5.57 -4.50 -14.73
N VAL A 147 -6.90 -4.58 -14.87
CA VAL A 147 -7.73 -5.63 -14.28
C VAL A 147 -8.29 -6.51 -15.40
N SER A 148 -8.44 -7.81 -15.17
CA SER A 148 -9.14 -8.69 -16.10
C SER A 148 -10.29 -9.45 -15.45
N CYS A 149 -11.38 -9.58 -16.20
CA CYS A 149 -12.55 -10.33 -15.75
C CYS A 149 -12.21 -11.83 -15.67
N PRO A 150 -12.51 -12.52 -14.55
CA PRO A 150 -12.24 -13.95 -14.44
C PRO A 150 -13.08 -14.81 -15.39
N SER A 151 -14.22 -14.31 -15.88
CA SER A 151 -15.16 -15.05 -16.73
C SER A 151 -14.84 -14.88 -18.22
N CYS A 152 -14.86 -13.64 -18.73
CA CYS A 152 -14.66 -13.37 -20.16
C CYS A 152 -13.24 -12.92 -20.52
N ARG A 153 -12.36 -12.72 -19.54
CA ARG A 153 -10.97 -12.27 -19.71
C ARG A 153 -10.79 -10.89 -20.34
N THR A 154 -11.87 -10.12 -20.53
CA THR A 154 -11.78 -8.72 -20.97
C THR A 154 -10.90 -7.95 -20.00
N VAL A 155 -10.02 -7.12 -20.57
CA VAL A 155 -9.04 -6.31 -19.85
C VAL A 155 -9.54 -4.86 -19.78
N PHE A 156 -9.45 -4.28 -18.59
CA PHE A 156 -9.78 -2.89 -18.31
C PHE A 156 -8.61 -2.20 -17.58
N PRO A 157 -8.47 -0.86 -17.69
CA PRO A 157 -9.26 0.00 -18.56
C PRO A 157 -8.90 -0.21 -20.04
N SER A 158 -9.68 0.33 -20.98
CA SER A 158 -9.45 0.08 -22.41
C SER A 158 -8.24 0.83 -22.98
N ASN A 159 -7.77 1.88 -22.30
CA ASN A 159 -6.60 2.70 -22.66
C ASN A 159 -5.30 2.22 -21.98
N ASP A 160 -4.16 2.76 -22.40
CA ASP A 160 -2.84 2.51 -21.79
C ASP A 160 -2.63 3.32 -20.51
N PHE A 161 -3.36 2.94 -19.44
CA PHE A 161 -3.27 3.63 -18.16
C PHE A 161 -1.87 3.56 -17.53
N ALA A 162 -1.07 2.53 -17.83
CA ALA A 162 0.29 2.44 -17.31
C ALA A 162 1.16 3.59 -17.83
N SER A 163 1.08 3.89 -19.13
CA SER A 163 1.81 5.01 -19.73
C SER A 163 1.21 6.35 -19.32
N TYR A 164 -0.12 6.45 -19.22
CA TYR A 164 -0.79 7.63 -18.67
C TYR A 164 -0.29 7.94 -17.26
N TYR A 165 -0.36 6.97 -16.33
CA TYR A 165 0.11 7.11 -14.96
C TYR A 165 1.55 7.61 -14.88
N ARG A 166 2.47 7.00 -15.64
CA ARG A 166 3.89 7.43 -15.66
C ARG A 166 4.05 8.87 -16.14
N SER A 167 3.30 9.28 -17.16
CA SER A 167 3.32 10.65 -17.66
C SER A 167 2.66 11.65 -16.72
N SER A 168 1.80 11.19 -15.81
CA SER A 168 1.14 12.01 -14.78
C SER A 168 1.98 12.23 -13.53
N LEU A 169 3.19 11.66 -13.44
CA LEU A 169 4.06 11.83 -12.28
C LEU A 169 4.73 13.21 -12.31
N ASP A 170 4.63 13.96 -11.21
CA ASP A 170 5.37 15.21 -11.03
C ASP A 170 6.86 14.95 -10.77
N ALA A 171 7.62 16.04 -10.62
CA ALA A 171 9.05 15.97 -10.34
C ALA A 171 9.40 15.22 -9.04
N MET A 172 8.45 15.04 -8.11
CA MET A 172 8.59 14.29 -6.85
C MET A 172 8.10 12.83 -6.99
N GLY A 173 7.73 12.39 -8.20
CA GLY A 173 7.17 11.06 -8.41
C GLY A 173 5.78 10.89 -7.78
N ARG A 174 5.00 11.97 -7.64
CA ARG A 174 3.59 11.91 -7.23
C ARG A 174 2.68 11.97 -8.44
N PHE A 175 1.69 11.08 -8.49
CA PHE A 175 0.63 11.12 -9.47
C PHE A 175 -0.18 12.41 -9.33
N ARG A 176 -0.38 13.13 -10.44
CA ARG A 176 -1.22 14.32 -10.54
C ARG A 176 -2.41 14.05 -11.47
N PRO A 177 -3.65 14.00 -10.93
CA PRO A 177 -4.84 13.79 -11.75
C PRO A 177 -4.91 14.81 -12.90
N GLY A 178 -5.15 14.33 -14.11
CA GLY A 178 -5.28 15.18 -15.31
C GLY A 178 -3.96 15.70 -15.89
N ALA A 179 -2.80 15.43 -15.29
CA ALA A 179 -1.50 15.92 -15.80
C ALA A 179 -0.84 14.99 -16.84
N GLY A 180 -1.39 13.79 -17.04
CA GLY A 180 -0.83 12.81 -17.98
C GLY A 180 -1.02 13.18 -19.45
N ASP A 181 -0.20 12.59 -20.31
CA ASP A 181 -0.30 12.76 -21.75
C ASP A 181 -1.63 12.17 -22.26
N PRO A 182 -2.53 13.00 -22.82
CA PRO A 182 -3.87 12.57 -23.20
C PRO A 182 -3.89 11.51 -24.30
N ARG A 183 -2.79 11.33 -25.05
CA ARG A 183 -2.69 10.24 -26.04
C ARG A 183 -2.80 8.86 -25.42
N PHE A 184 -2.43 8.71 -24.15
CA PHE A 184 -2.57 7.45 -23.42
C PHE A 184 -3.99 7.22 -22.85
N LEU A 185 -4.91 8.16 -23.05
CA LEU A 185 -6.34 7.97 -22.77
C LEU A 185 -7.09 7.40 -23.98
N GLU A 186 -6.47 7.36 -25.16
CA GLU A 186 -7.05 6.70 -26.32
C GLU A 186 -7.17 5.18 -26.06
N PRO A 187 -8.31 4.57 -26.43
CA PRO A 187 -8.48 3.13 -26.27
C PRO A 187 -7.49 2.37 -27.14
N ARG A 188 -6.99 1.24 -26.63
CA ARG A 188 -6.20 0.30 -27.42
C ARG A 188 -7.01 -0.22 -28.60
N ALA A 189 -6.33 -0.59 -29.68
CA ALA A 189 -6.97 -1.15 -30.86
C ALA A 189 -7.91 -2.31 -30.52
N GLY A 190 -9.16 -2.21 -30.97
CA GLY A 190 -10.21 -3.21 -30.71
C GLY A 190 -10.86 -3.15 -29.33
N ALA A 191 -10.44 -2.23 -28.44
CA ALA A 191 -11.07 -2.02 -27.15
C ALA A 191 -12.19 -0.97 -27.22
N GLU A 192 -13.20 -1.10 -26.38
CA GLU A 192 -14.31 -0.15 -26.35
C GLU A 192 -13.88 1.18 -25.70
N ALA A 193 -14.05 2.28 -26.42
CA ALA A 193 -13.64 3.62 -25.98
C ALA A 193 -14.27 4.05 -24.63
N ARG A 194 -15.50 3.60 -24.36
CA ARG A 194 -16.26 3.97 -23.16
C ARG A 194 -15.63 3.50 -21.83
N TRP A 195 -14.65 2.59 -21.88
CA TRP A 195 -13.95 2.07 -20.69
C TRP A 195 -12.54 2.63 -20.49
N ALA A 196 -12.20 3.74 -21.13
CA ALA A 196 -10.96 4.44 -20.88
C ALA A 196 -11.02 5.11 -19.49
N ASP A 197 -9.96 4.95 -18.69
CA ASP A 197 -9.86 5.43 -17.31
C ASP A 197 -8.64 6.35 -17.20
N ASP A 198 -8.82 7.49 -16.53
CA ASP A 198 -7.79 8.49 -16.25
C ASP A 198 -7.31 8.42 -14.79
N GLY A 199 -7.72 7.39 -14.05
CA GLY A 199 -7.40 7.18 -12.65
C GLY A 199 -8.54 7.59 -11.72
N THR A 200 -9.43 8.48 -12.18
CA THR A 200 -10.59 8.93 -11.43
C THR A 200 -11.81 8.01 -11.64
N GLY A 201 -11.70 6.99 -12.47
CA GLY A 201 -12.77 6.04 -12.74
C GLY A 201 -13.67 6.46 -13.90
N VAL A 202 -14.35 5.47 -14.45
CA VAL A 202 -15.13 5.57 -15.68
C VAL A 202 -16.61 5.72 -15.36
N HIS A 203 -17.22 6.80 -15.85
CA HIS A 203 -18.65 7.04 -15.70
C HIS A 203 -19.46 6.35 -16.82
N GLN A 204 -20.51 5.62 -16.44
CA GLN A 204 -21.50 5.03 -17.35
C GLN A 204 -22.91 5.31 -16.79
N GLY A 205 -23.52 6.40 -17.24
CA GLY A 205 -24.73 6.93 -16.59
C GLY A 205 -24.43 7.28 -15.14
N ASP A 206 -25.26 6.78 -14.21
CA ASP A 206 -25.10 6.99 -12.77
C ASP A 206 -24.07 6.04 -12.13
N GLN A 207 -23.48 5.13 -12.89
CA GLN A 207 -22.47 4.18 -12.41
C GLN A 207 -21.05 4.73 -12.61
N ARG A 208 -20.16 4.41 -11.67
CA ARG A 208 -18.73 4.74 -11.74
C ARG A 208 -17.89 3.49 -11.51
N TRP A 209 -16.94 3.24 -12.40
CA TRP A 209 -16.08 2.06 -12.43
C TRP A 209 -14.63 2.43 -12.13
N PHE A 210 -14.00 1.78 -11.18
CA PHE A 210 -12.69 2.13 -10.65
C PHE A 210 -11.61 1.11 -11.03
N PHE A 211 -11.33 0.95 -12.33
CA PHE A 211 -10.37 -0.04 -12.81
C PHE A 211 -8.95 0.32 -12.37
N ALA A 212 -8.53 1.56 -12.61
CA ALA A 212 -7.21 2.05 -12.20
C ALA A 212 -7.06 2.10 -10.68
N ALA A 213 -8.08 2.54 -9.94
CA ALA A 213 -8.01 2.61 -8.49
C ALA A 213 -7.92 1.20 -7.84
N ARG A 214 -8.57 0.19 -8.44
CA ARG A 214 -8.39 -1.20 -8.03
C ARG A 214 -6.95 -1.67 -8.21
N CYS A 215 -6.31 -1.32 -9.32
CA CYS A 215 -4.90 -1.64 -9.54
C CYS A 215 -4.02 -0.99 -8.47
N ALA A 216 -4.23 0.30 -8.17
CA ALA A 216 -3.49 1.00 -7.12
C ALA A 216 -3.66 0.33 -5.74
N PHE A 217 -4.88 -0.10 -5.40
CA PHE A 217 -5.14 -0.85 -4.18
C PHE A 217 -4.38 -2.18 -4.13
N VAL A 218 -4.39 -2.95 -5.22
CA VAL A 218 -3.66 -4.24 -5.28
C VAL A 218 -2.15 -4.04 -5.23
N ILE A 219 -1.62 -3.00 -5.89
CA ILE A 219 -0.19 -2.67 -5.82
C ILE A 219 0.23 -2.44 -4.36
N TRP A 220 -0.53 -1.65 -3.60
CA TRP A 220 -0.26 -1.45 -2.18
C TRP A 220 -0.35 -2.76 -1.38
N GLN A 221 -1.39 -3.57 -1.59
CA GLN A 221 -1.54 -4.87 -0.91
C GLN A 221 -0.34 -5.81 -1.15
N GLU A 222 0.10 -5.93 -2.40
CA GLU A 222 1.22 -6.79 -2.75
C GLU A 222 2.56 -6.22 -2.25
N ALA A 223 2.75 -4.90 -2.27
CA ALA A 223 3.96 -4.26 -1.72
C ALA A 223 4.05 -4.42 -0.19
N LEU A 224 2.95 -4.24 0.54
CA LEU A 224 2.90 -4.43 2.00
C LEU A 224 3.23 -5.88 2.36
N ARG A 225 2.62 -6.85 1.65
CA ARG A 225 2.92 -8.28 1.84
C ARG A 225 4.39 -8.58 1.52
N ALA A 226 4.89 -8.12 0.39
CA ALA A 226 6.26 -8.36 -0.03
C ALA A 226 7.26 -7.78 0.97
N THR A 227 7.00 -6.60 1.54
CA THR A 227 7.87 -6.00 2.57
C THR A 227 8.01 -6.91 3.79
N ALA A 228 6.89 -7.43 4.30
CA ALA A 228 6.89 -8.36 5.42
C ALA A 228 7.57 -9.70 5.08
N GLU A 229 7.31 -10.25 3.90
CA GLU A 229 7.90 -11.51 3.44
C GLU A 229 9.39 -11.41 3.12
N LEU A 230 9.87 -10.26 2.61
CA LEU A 230 11.30 -9.98 2.41
C LEU A 230 12.03 -9.89 3.75
N ALA A 231 11.43 -9.24 4.76
CA ALA A 231 11.95 -9.21 6.11
C ALA A 231 11.98 -10.60 6.78
N GLU A 232 10.99 -11.44 6.52
CA GLU A 232 11.00 -12.85 6.93
C GLU A 232 12.09 -13.65 6.20
N LEU A 233 12.25 -13.45 4.89
CA LEU A 233 13.31 -14.11 4.12
C LEU A 233 14.67 -13.75 4.71
N TYR A 234 14.95 -12.46 4.92
CA TYR A 234 16.17 -12.00 5.60
C TYR A 234 16.34 -12.67 6.98
N THR A 235 15.28 -12.75 7.78
CA THR A 235 15.33 -13.41 9.10
C THR A 235 15.73 -14.88 9.01
N LEU A 236 15.26 -15.58 7.97
CA LEU A 236 15.48 -17.02 7.79
C LEU A 236 16.77 -17.37 7.05
N THR A 237 17.40 -16.42 6.35
CA THR A 237 18.57 -16.70 5.49
C THR A 237 19.77 -15.82 5.75
N ASP A 238 19.60 -14.70 6.45
CA ASP A 238 20.61 -13.63 6.59
C ASP A 238 21.02 -13.03 5.23
N ASP A 239 20.16 -13.13 4.20
CA ASP A 239 20.42 -12.61 2.86
C ASP A 239 20.23 -11.08 2.81
N PRO A 240 21.31 -10.29 2.64
CA PRO A 240 21.23 -8.83 2.63
C PRO A 240 20.41 -8.29 1.45
N ALA A 241 20.27 -9.02 0.33
CA ALA A 241 19.44 -8.57 -0.78
C ALA A 241 17.96 -8.50 -0.42
N ALA A 242 17.50 -9.42 0.44
CA ALA A 242 16.12 -9.39 0.96
C ALA A 242 15.90 -8.20 1.91
N ALA A 243 16.87 -7.93 2.80
CA ALA A 243 16.83 -6.76 3.67
C ALA A 243 16.85 -5.44 2.89
N HIS A 244 17.71 -5.34 1.87
CA HIS A 244 17.83 -4.18 0.99
C HIS A 244 16.51 -3.89 0.27
N ALA A 245 15.91 -4.89 -0.39
CA ALA A 245 14.64 -4.73 -1.09
C ALA A 245 13.49 -4.34 -0.15
N ALA A 246 13.44 -4.90 1.07
CA ALA A 246 12.50 -4.46 2.11
C ALA A 246 12.76 -3.00 2.51
N GLY A 247 14.04 -2.61 2.63
CA GLY A 247 14.48 -1.25 2.90
C GLY A 247 14.01 -0.23 1.87
N VAL A 248 14.09 -0.56 0.57
CA VAL A 248 13.57 0.30 -0.51
C VAL A 248 12.06 0.52 -0.37
N LEU A 249 11.29 -0.54 -0.11
CA LEU A 249 9.84 -0.45 0.07
C LEU A 249 9.45 0.32 1.34
N LEU A 250 10.16 0.11 2.44
CA LEU A 250 9.98 0.87 3.69
C LEU A 250 10.29 2.35 3.49
N ALA A 251 11.40 2.67 2.82
CA ALA A 251 11.82 4.04 2.55
C ALA A 251 10.82 4.76 1.64
N ARG A 252 10.35 4.12 0.57
CA ARG A 252 9.31 4.69 -0.30
C ARG A 252 7.99 4.84 0.43
N THR A 253 7.62 3.87 1.27
CA THR A 253 6.41 3.99 2.08
C THR A 253 6.55 5.17 3.04
N ALA A 254 7.67 5.36 3.71
CA ALA A 254 7.92 6.50 4.60
C ALA A 254 7.92 7.86 3.87
N ASP A 255 8.31 7.89 2.60
CA ASP A 255 8.19 9.09 1.77
C ASP A 255 6.72 9.51 1.57
N LEU A 256 5.86 8.54 1.24
CA LEU A 256 4.43 8.73 0.94
C LEU A 256 3.52 8.78 2.18
N TYR A 257 3.78 7.99 3.21
CA TYR A 257 2.84 7.73 4.32
C TYR A 257 2.31 8.99 5.04
N PRO A 258 3.13 10.04 5.27
CA PRO A 258 2.66 11.28 5.92
C PRO A 258 1.52 11.98 5.19
N GLU A 259 1.43 11.85 3.87
CA GLU A 259 0.34 12.45 3.08
C GLU A 259 -0.84 11.51 2.80
N MET A 260 -0.70 10.23 3.14
CA MET A 260 -1.76 9.25 2.88
C MET A 260 -2.96 9.49 3.79
N ASP A 261 -4.12 9.71 3.18
CA ASP A 261 -5.41 9.92 3.83
C ASP A 261 -6.51 9.27 2.98
N TYR A 262 -7.24 8.32 3.56
CA TYR A 262 -8.31 7.63 2.84
C TYR A 262 -9.61 8.44 2.77
N THR A 263 -9.74 9.46 3.63
CA THR A 263 -11.00 10.19 3.83
C THR A 263 -11.61 10.78 2.56
N PRO A 264 -10.84 11.44 1.68
CA PRO A 264 -11.41 12.01 0.46
C PRO A 264 -11.93 10.92 -0.49
N HIS A 265 -11.21 9.80 -0.60
CA HIS A 265 -11.62 8.66 -1.45
C HIS A 265 -12.94 8.05 -0.97
N ALA A 266 -13.08 7.86 0.34
CA ALA A 266 -14.31 7.31 0.92
C ALA A 266 -15.50 8.28 0.82
N ARG A 267 -15.30 9.57 1.13
CA ARG A 267 -16.41 10.53 1.25
C ARG A 267 -16.85 11.14 -0.06
N ASP A 268 -15.90 11.51 -0.90
CA ASP A 268 -16.21 12.24 -2.13
C ASP A 268 -16.58 11.26 -3.23
N TRP A 269 -15.99 10.06 -3.22
CA TRP A 269 -16.09 9.10 -4.32
C TRP A 269 -16.69 7.76 -3.93
N ASP A 270 -17.16 7.63 -2.69
CA ASP A 270 -17.89 6.47 -2.19
C ASP A 270 -17.09 5.14 -2.28
N MET A 271 -15.76 5.25 -2.27
CA MET A 271 -14.83 4.12 -2.29
C MET A 271 -14.81 3.39 -0.93
N GLU A 272 -14.44 2.12 -0.95
CA GLU A 272 -14.34 1.29 0.26
C GLU A 272 -12.99 0.59 0.35
N ALA A 273 -12.38 0.59 1.53
CA ALA A 273 -11.15 -0.13 1.81
C ALA A 273 -11.08 -0.59 3.28
N SER A 274 -12.20 -1.05 3.82
CA SER A 274 -12.38 -1.44 5.22
C SER A 274 -12.27 -0.26 6.18
N THR A 275 -13.12 0.74 5.96
CA THR A 275 -13.23 1.92 6.82
C THR A 275 -14.13 1.69 8.04
N GLY A 276 -14.87 0.58 8.06
CA GLY A 276 -15.90 0.32 9.08
C GLY A 276 -17.01 1.36 9.10
N GLY A 277 -17.28 2.01 7.96
CA GLY A 277 -18.24 3.11 7.82
C GLY A 277 -17.74 4.47 8.32
N SER A 278 -16.54 4.56 8.89
CA SER A 278 -15.99 5.84 9.36
C SER A 278 -15.51 6.76 8.23
N GLY A 279 -15.18 6.16 7.08
CA GLY A 279 -14.46 6.80 5.99
C GLY A 279 -12.99 7.13 6.31
N LEU A 280 -12.49 6.82 7.51
CA LEU A 280 -11.12 7.14 7.92
C LEU A 280 -10.13 6.06 7.43
N GLY A 281 -8.85 6.44 7.37
CA GLY A 281 -7.76 5.56 6.96
C GLY A 281 -6.55 6.34 6.46
N ARG A 282 -5.52 5.63 5.97
CA ARG A 282 -4.34 6.26 5.33
C ARG A 282 -4.11 5.67 3.93
N ILE A 283 -3.28 4.62 3.83
CA ILE A 283 -3.10 3.90 2.56
C ILE A 283 -4.42 3.22 2.19
N GLN A 284 -5.07 2.62 3.19
CA GLN A 284 -6.35 1.93 3.14
C GLN A 284 -7.26 2.39 4.29
N GLY A 285 -8.44 1.80 4.42
CA GLY A 285 -9.39 2.12 5.49
C GLY A 285 -8.86 1.75 6.87
N CYS A 286 -9.33 2.45 7.90
CA CYS A 286 -8.76 2.45 9.25
C CYS A 286 -8.67 1.07 9.91
N ILE A 287 -9.53 0.12 9.53
CA ILE A 287 -9.48 -1.25 10.07
C ILE A 287 -8.26 -1.97 9.50
N TRP A 288 -8.13 -2.01 8.18
CA TRP A 288 -7.00 -2.68 7.55
C TRP A 288 -5.68 -1.93 7.76
N GLU A 289 -5.71 -0.61 7.95
CA GLU A 289 -4.53 0.19 8.27
C GLU A 289 -3.80 -0.30 9.54
N CYS A 290 -4.50 -1.00 10.45
CA CYS A 290 -3.85 -1.66 11.59
C CYS A 290 -2.85 -2.75 11.16
N PHE A 291 -3.16 -3.51 10.10
CA PHE A 291 -2.24 -4.49 9.53
C PHE A 291 -1.06 -3.79 8.87
N THR A 292 -1.30 -2.71 8.12
CA THR A 292 -0.22 -1.90 7.52
C THR A 292 0.80 -1.46 8.56
N VAL A 293 0.36 -0.86 9.66
CA VAL A 293 1.27 -0.39 10.72
C VAL A 293 1.98 -1.55 11.39
N THR A 294 1.26 -2.64 11.71
CA THR A 294 1.84 -3.82 12.37
C THR A 294 2.92 -4.46 11.50
N ASP A 295 2.59 -4.75 10.24
CA ASP A 295 3.46 -5.49 9.33
C ASP A 295 4.71 -4.67 8.98
N LEU A 296 4.57 -3.36 8.72
CA LEU A 296 5.70 -2.51 8.38
C LEU A 296 6.60 -2.20 9.58
N ALA A 297 6.03 -2.01 10.78
CA ALA A 297 6.83 -1.82 11.98
C ALA A 297 7.62 -3.07 12.35
N THR A 298 6.99 -4.25 12.22
CA THR A 298 7.65 -5.54 12.44
C THR A 298 8.73 -5.81 11.38
N ALA A 299 8.42 -5.57 10.10
CA ALA A 299 9.39 -5.74 9.02
C ALA A 299 10.59 -4.82 9.20
N TYR A 300 10.36 -3.55 9.54
CA TYR A 300 11.41 -2.59 9.87
C TYR A 300 12.29 -3.07 11.02
N ASP A 301 11.70 -3.60 12.10
CA ASP A 301 12.48 -4.17 13.20
C ASP A 301 13.37 -5.33 12.73
N HIS A 302 12.82 -6.26 11.93
CA HIS A 302 13.55 -7.44 11.48
C HIS A 302 14.79 -7.08 10.64
N VAL A 303 14.68 -6.09 9.74
CA VAL A 303 15.77 -5.69 8.84
C VAL A 303 16.66 -4.58 9.39
N PHE A 304 16.32 -4.01 10.56
CA PHE A 304 16.98 -2.82 11.09
C PHE A 304 18.50 -2.92 11.14
N ASP A 305 19.05 -4.03 11.65
CA ASP A 305 20.49 -4.21 11.78
C ASP A 305 21.18 -4.17 10.40
N ALA A 306 20.61 -4.87 9.39
CA ALA A 306 21.13 -4.84 8.03
C ALA A 306 20.97 -3.46 7.37
N LEU A 307 19.87 -2.75 7.65
CA LEU A 307 19.67 -1.38 7.16
C LEU A 307 20.74 -0.41 7.68
N LEU A 308 21.32 -0.62 8.86
CA LEU A 308 22.40 0.24 9.37
C LEU A 308 23.74 0.05 8.63
N GLU A 309 23.88 -1.03 7.87
CA GLU A 309 25.08 -1.35 7.08
C GLU A 309 24.89 -1.02 5.59
N ASP A 310 23.66 -0.71 5.17
CA ASP A 310 23.27 -0.59 3.77
C ASP A 310 23.53 0.81 3.18
N THR A 311 24.79 1.04 2.81
CA THR A 311 25.22 2.28 2.16
C THR A 311 24.65 2.46 0.75
N ALA A 312 24.32 1.36 0.06
CA ALA A 312 23.72 1.42 -1.27
C ALA A 312 22.29 1.95 -1.21
N LEU A 313 21.49 1.48 -0.25
CA LEU A 313 20.16 2.01 0.01
C LEU A 313 20.21 3.49 0.39
N ALA A 314 21.15 3.88 1.26
CA ALA A 314 21.32 5.29 1.63
C ALA A 314 21.61 6.18 0.43
N ALA A 315 22.53 5.78 -0.44
CA ALA A 315 22.85 6.48 -1.67
C ALA A 315 21.65 6.54 -2.63
N PHE A 316 20.91 5.44 -2.77
CA PHE A 316 19.72 5.38 -3.60
C PHE A 316 18.62 6.34 -3.11
N VAL A 317 18.29 6.32 -1.81
CA VAL A 317 17.26 7.18 -1.21
C VAL A 317 17.66 8.65 -1.29
N ALA A 318 18.94 8.98 -1.04
CA ALA A 318 19.47 10.34 -1.18
C ALA A 318 19.31 10.89 -2.62
N ALA A 319 19.38 10.01 -3.62
CA ALA A 319 19.22 10.37 -5.02
C ALA A 319 17.75 10.54 -5.47
N GLN A 320 16.78 10.03 -4.71
CA GLN A 320 15.37 10.10 -5.12
C GLN A 320 14.82 11.52 -5.01
N PRO A 321 14.03 11.98 -5.99
CA PRO A 321 13.41 13.28 -5.90
C PRO A 321 12.27 13.24 -4.88
N GLY A 322 12.14 14.32 -4.11
CA GLY A 322 10.92 14.57 -3.35
C GLY A 322 10.83 13.98 -1.95
N THR A 323 11.86 13.31 -1.42
CA THR A 323 11.96 13.12 0.02
C THR A 323 12.02 14.50 0.67
N PRO A 324 11.07 14.91 1.54
CA PRO A 324 11.05 16.28 2.08
C PRO A 324 12.31 16.66 2.88
N ASP A 325 13.14 15.66 3.16
CA ASP A 325 14.44 15.74 3.83
C ASP A 325 15.62 15.53 2.84
N ARG A 326 15.49 15.97 1.56
CA ARG A 326 16.42 15.72 0.43
C ARG A 326 17.90 16.08 0.65
N GLY A 327 18.26 16.69 1.78
CA GLY A 327 19.66 16.95 2.18
C GLY A 327 20.07 16.33 3.52
N ALA A 328 19.15 15.65 4.21
CA ALA A 328 19.35 15.03 5.52
C ALA A 328 19.47 13.51 5.45
N VAL A 329 19.27 12.88 4.28
CA VAL A 329 19.57 11.45 4.08
C VAL A 329 20.92 11.32 3.38
N SER A 330 21.94 10.89 4.12
CA SER A 330 23.30 10.70 3.61
C SER A 330 23.93 9.39 4.08
N THR A 331 23.43 8.83 5.17
CA THR A 331 23.92 7.61 5.80
C THR A 331 22.80 6.57 5.95
N PRO A 332 23.15 5.29 6.16
CA PRO A 332 22.14 4.27 6.47
C PRO A 332 21.33 4.60 7.73
N ARG A 333 21.95 5.28 8.70
CA ARG A 333 21.29 5.78 9.91
C ARG A 333 20.22 6.82 9.57
N ASP A 334 20.44 7.66 8.57
CA ASP A 334 19.46 8.66 8.14
C ASP A 334 18.26 8.02 7.43
N VAL A 335 18.46 6.92 6.71
CA VAL A 335 17.35 6.15 6.13
C VAL A 335 16.48 5.56 7.25
N ALA A 336 17.11 4.93 8.25
CA ALA A 336 16.41 4.44 9.43
C ALA A 336 15.66 5.57 10.15
N ALA A 337 16.29 6.74 10.29
CA ALA A 337 15.71 7.95 10.85
C ALA A 337 14.46 8.41 10.10
N MET A 338 14.52 8.42 8.77
CA MET A 338 13.41 8.78 7.91
C MET A 338 12.24 7.80 8.08
N ILE A 339 12.51 6.49 8.06
CA ILE A 339 11.48 5.44 8.23
C ILE A 339 10.80 5.59 9.60
N GLN A 340 11.56 5.72 10.69
CA GLN A 340 10.95 5.87 12.01
C GLN A 340 10.08 7.12 12.09
N ARG A 341 10.61 8.29 11.71
CA ARG A 341 9.87 9.56 11.83
C ARG A 341 8.63 9.62 10.94
N ARG A 342 8.71 9.11 9.71
CA ARG A 342 7.67 9.33 8.69
C ARG A 342 6.75 8.14 8.44
N LEU A 343 7.10 6.96 8.94
CA LEU A 343 6.24 5.78 8.87
C LEU A 343 5.81 5.33 10.26
N ILE A 344 6.76 5.01 11.14
CA ILE A 344 6.46 4.41 12.45
C ILE A 344 5.72 5.41 13.37
N MET A 345 6.28 6.62 13.52
CA MET A 345 5.63 7.66 14.34
C MET A 345 4.32 8.15 13.74
N GLU A 346 4.21 8.13 12.41
CA GLU A 346 2.96 8.42 11.71
C GLU A 346 1.90 7.33 11.94
N GLY A 347 2.30 6.06 12.03
CA GLY A 347 1.43 4.96 12.45
C GLY A 347 0.90 5.17 13.87
N ILE A 348 1.77 5.52 14.82
CA ILE A 348 1.39 5.86 16.20
C ILE A 348 0.39 7.03 16.21
N ARG A 349 0.67 8.12 15.50
CA ARG A 349 -0.26 9.26 15.37
C ARG A 349 -1.60 8.82 14.80
N GLY A 350 -1.59 7.95 13.79
CA GLY A 350 -2.79 7.37 13.20
C GLY A 350 -3.62 6.55 14.19
N VAL A 351 -2.99 5.82 15.12
CA VAL A 351 -3.72 5.12 16.19
C VAL A 351 -4.38 6.14 17.13
N LEU A 352 -3.64 7.18 17.52
CA LEU A 352 -4.12 8.20 18.45
C LEU A 352 -5.27 9.04 17.88
N ASP A 353 -5.26 9.34 16.58
CA ASP A 353 -6.29 10.13 15.91
C ASP A 353 -7.42 9.30 15.27
N GLY A 354 -7.32 7.96 15.33
CA GLY A 354 -8.35 7.03 14.88
C GLY A 354 -8.29 6.67 13.39
N ARG A 355 -7.31 7.19 12.62
CA ARG A 355 -7.05 6.74 11.25
C ARG A 355 -6.47 5.32 11.16
N VAL A 356 -5.97 4.79 12.28
CA VAL A 356 -5.56 3.38 12.46
C VAL A 356 -6.40 2.81 13.60
N ARG A 357 -7.57 2.28 13.25
CA ARG A 357 -8.54 1.78 14.22
C ARG A 357 -9.36 0.62 13.65
N GLY A 358 -8.95 -0.58 14.05
CA GLY A 358 -9.65 -1.83 13.73
C GLY A 358 -10.49 -2.37 14.87
N ASN A 359 -10.93 -3.62 14.69
CA ASN A 359 -11.62 -4.40 15.70
C ASN A 359 -10.81 -4.50 17.00
N PRO A 360 -11.44 -4.85 18.14
CA PRO A 360 -10.73 -4.99 19.42
C PRO A 360 -9.44 -5.81 19.29
N GLY A 361 -8.34 -5.26 19.78
CA GLY A 361 -7.00 -5.85 19.70
C GLY A 361 -6.16 -5.35 18.52
N MET A 362 -6.76 -4.98 17.39
CA MET A 362 -5.99 -4.67 16.17
C MET A 362 -5.12 -3.42 16.29
N HIS A 363 -5.69 -2.31 16.78
CA HIS A 363 -4.96 -1.04 16.91
C HIS A 363 -4.04 -1.03 18.14
N GLN A 364 -4.32 -1.86 19.15
CA GLN A 364 -3.40 -2.14 20.26
C GLN A 364 -2.15 -2.87 19.75
N THR A 365 -2.33 -3.90 18.91
CA THR A 365 -1.22 -4.61 18.27
C THR A 365 -0.42 -3.67 17.36
N ALA A 366 -1.08 -2.82 16.57
CA ALA A 366 -0.40 -1.82 15.76
C ALA A 366 0.44 -0.85 16.61
N MET A 367 -0.11 -0.35 17.73
CA MET A 367 0.62 0.48 18.68
C MET A 367 1.81 -0.27 19.29
N ALA A 368 1.62 -1.53 19.72
CA ALA A 368 2.67 -2.32 20.35
C ALA A 368 3.81 -2.69 19.39
N ALA A 369 3.52 -2.89 18.11
CA ALA A 369 4.54 -3.14 17.09
C ALA A 369 5.34 -1.88 16.74
N ALA A 370 4.71 -0.69 16.81
CA ALA A 370 5.32 0.57 16.45
C ALA A 370 6.09 1.27 17.59
N ALA A 371 5.72 1.01 18.85
CA ALA A 371 6.37 1.56 20.05
C ALA A 371 7.71 0.87 20.35
#